data_AF-A0A955G2H7-F1
#
_entry.id   AF-A0A955G2H7-F1
#
_cell.length_a   1.000
_cell.length_b   1.000
_cell.length_c   1.000
_cell.angle_alpha   90.00
_cell.angle_beta   90.00
_cell.angle_gamma   90.00
#
_symmetry.space_group_name_H-M   'P 1'
#
loop_
_entity.id
_entity.type
_entity.pdbx_description
1 polymer ?
#
loop_
_entity_poly.entity_id
_entity_poly.type
_entity_poly.pdbx_seq_one_letter_code
_entity_poly.pdbx_strand_id
1 'polypeptide(L)'
;MYNEDFARVNIFGVDTAGNIPSAYEACRRGLDEEVAEKQEQARQAEAEREARRRAEEERRRRAAEEARRQREEAERREQQQATRTTDRCAHVYVGKYFRLRTSGLAAIFGTGYAEYEVLGFSSSTGRVTARNLSSGNTFEIHCGDIP
;
A
#
# COMPACT_ATOMS: atom_id res chain seq x y z
N MET A 1 -30.12 68.43 17.73
CA MET A 1 -29.64 69.17 16.54
C MET A 1 -29.59 68.17 15.40
N TYR A 2 -30.63 68.11 14.59
CA TYR A 2 -30.71 67.26 13.39
C TYR A 2 -30.43 68.17 12.19
N ASN A 3 -29.36 67.88 11.44
CA ASN A 3 -29.17 68.48 10.12
C ASN A 3 -29.57 67.43 9.09
N GLU A 4 -30.79 67.62 8.59
CA GLU A 4 -31.38 66.93 7.46
C GLU A 4 -30.83 67.56 6.16
N ASP A 5 -29.73 67.03 5.63
CA ASP A 5 -29.35 67.29 4.23
C ASP A 5 -30.12 66.33 3.32
N PHE A 6 -31.44 66.51 3.29
CA PHE A 6 -32.29 66.00 2.21
C PHE A 6 -32.04 66.86 0.98
N ALA A 7 -31.15 66.40 0.10
CA ALA A 7 -31.05 66.89 -1.26
C ALA A 7 -32.43 66.73 -1.93
N ARG A 8 -33.18 67.84 -1.99
CA ARG A 8 -34.41 67.98 -2.76
C ARG A 8 -34.08 67.74 -4.23
N VAL A 9 -34.28 66.51 -4.69
CA VAL A 9 -34.44 66.22 -6.11
C VAL A 9 -35.79 66.80 -6.51
N ASN A 10 -35.76 67.91 -7.24
CA ASN A 10 -36.94 68.54 -7.82
C ASN A 10 -37.61 67.55 -8.79
N ILE A 11 -38.71 66.93 -8.35
CA ILE A 11 -39.64 66.18 -9.20
C ILE A 11 -40.64 67.18 -9.77
N PHE A 12 -40.21 68.05 -10.70
CA PHE A 12 -41.12 68.82 -11.55
C PHE A 12 -40.46 69.00 -12.92
N GLY A 13 -40.85 68.10 -13.82
CA GLY A 13 -40.36 68.02 -15.20
C GLY A 13 -40.89 66.75 -15.86
N VAL A 14 -42.21 66.53 -15.79
CA VAL A 14 -42.87 65.49 -16.59
C VAL A 14 -43.00 66.06 -18.00
N ASP A 15 -41.92 66.00 -18.77
CA ASP A 15 -42.00 66.17 -20.22
C ASP A 15 -42.47 64.86 -20.84
N THR A 16 -43.59 64.99 -21.53
CA THR A 16 -44.29 63.97 -22.29
C THR A 16 -43.54 63.69 -23.59
N ALA A 17 -42.44 62.96 -23.51
CA ALA A 17 -41.83 62.28 -24.66
C ALA A 17 -41.00 61.10 -24.15
N GLY A 18 -41.42 59.88 -24.47
CA GLY A 18 -40.87 58.64 -23.93
C GLY A 18 -39.41 58.41 -24.27
N ASN A 19 -38.49 58.86 -23.41
CA ASN A 19 -37.08 58.51 -23.51
C ASN A 19 -36.33 58.62 -22.17
N ILE A 20 -36.71 57.82 -21.17
CA ILE A 20 -35.79 57.43 -20.08
C ILE A 20 -35.66 55.88 -19.97
N PRO A 21 -35.18 55.16 -21.02
CA PRO A 21 -34.75 53.77 -20.84
C PRO A 21 -33.22 53.61 -20.66
N SER A 22 -32.37 54.58 -21.04
CA SER A 22 -30.94 54.27 -21.29
C SER A 22 -30.06 54.07 -20.04
N ALA A 23 -30.21 54.86 -18.98
CA ALA A 23 -29.33 54.78 -17.81
C ALA A 23 -29.67 53.61 -16.88
N TYR A 24 -30.96 53.31 -16.72
CA TYR A 24 -31.45 52.20 -15.90
C TYR A 24 -31.16 50.84 -16.56
N GLU A 25 -31.35 50.73 -17.89
CA GLU A 25 -31.04 49.49 -18.62
C GLU A 25 -29.53 49.22 -18.69
N ALA A 26 -28.69 50.25 -18.79
CA ALA A 26 -27.23 50.10 -18.76
C ALA A 26 -26.74 49.59 -17.40
N CYS A 27 -27.23 50.15 -16.29
CA CYS A 27 -26.92 49.66 -14.94
C CYS A 27 -27.40 48.22 -14.72
N ARG A 28 -28.59 47.87 -15.22
CA ARG A 28 -29.15 46.52 -15.08
C ARG A 28 -28.38 45.48 -15.88
N ARG A 29 -27.95 45.79 -17.11
CA ARG A 29 -27.09 44.90 -17.89
C ARG A 29 -25.73 44.65 -17.24
N GLY A 30 -25.11 45.70 -16.68
CA GLY A 30 -23.84 45.53 -15.96
C GLY A 30 -23.96 44.62 -14.73
N LEU A 31 -25.07 44.72 -13.98
CA LEU A 31 -25.38 43.82 -12.87
C LEU A 31 -25.65 42.38 -13.33
N ASP A 32 -26.40 42.20 -14.44
CA ASP A 32 -26.69 40.88 -14.99
C ASP A 32 -25.41 40.20 -15.54
N GLU A 33 -24.49 40.97 -16.15
CA GLU A 33 -23.18 40.49 -16.60
C GLU A 33 -22.27 40.10 -15.43
N GLU A 34 -22.19 40.92 -14.37
CA GLU A 34 -21.36 40.62 -13.20
C GLU A 34 -21.88 39.39 -12.42
N VAL A 35 -23.20 39.17 -12.39
CA VAL A 35 -23.82 37.97 -11.82
C VAL A 35 -23.55 36.74 -12.68
N ALA A 36 -23.61 36.87 -14.01
CA ALA A 36 -23.30 35.78 -14.94
C ALA A 36 -21.82 35.34 -14.83
N GLU A 37 -20.90 36.29 -14.77
CA GLU A 37 -19.46 36.02 -14.60
C GLU A 37 -19.17 35.32 -13.26
N LYS A 38 -19.78 35.79 -12.16
CA LYS A 38 -19.64 35.14 -10.84
C LYS A 38 -20.22 33.72 -10.82
N GLN A 39 -21.34 33.48 -11.50
CA GLN A 39 -21.92 32.14 -11.62
C GLN A 39 -21.07 31.21 -12.48
N GLU A 40 -20.41 31.73 -13.52
CA GLU A 40 -19.51 30.94 -14.34
C GLU A 40 -18.21 30.58 -13.60
N GLN A 41 -17.63 31.53 -12.86
CA GLN A 41 -16.49 31.28 -11.98
C GLN A 41 -16.83 30.25 -10.89
N ALA A 42 -18.03 30.33 -10.30
CA ALA A 42 -18.48 29.35 -9.32
C ALA A 42 -18.60 27.93 -9.90
N ARG A 43 -19.14 27.79 -11.12
CA ARG A 43 -19.24 26.50 -11.83
C ARG A 43 -17.87 25.93 -12.18
N GLN A 44 -16.94 26.76 -12.63
CA GLN A 44 -15.57 26.31 -12.92
C GLN A 44 -14.83 25.88 -11.66
N ALA A 45 -14.98 26.62 -10.56
CA ALA A 45 -14.38 26.27 -9.27
C ALA A 45 -14.96 24.97 -8.68
N GLU A 46 -16.26 24.72 -8.88
CA GLU A 46 -16.91 23.47 -8.45
C GLU A 46 -16.45 22.27 -9.28
N ALA A 47 -16.36 22.42 -10.61
CA ALA A 47 -15.84 21.40 -11.51
C ALA A 47 -14.37 21.04 -11.20
N GLU A 48 -13.52 22.03 -10.89
CA GLU A 48 -12.13 21.79 -10.52
C GLU A 48 -12.02 21.04 -9.18
N ARG A 49 -12.84 21.40 -8.19
CA ARG A 49 -12.91 20.70 -6.90
C ARG A 49 -13.36 19.25 -7.08
N GLU A 50 -14.34 19.01 -7.94
CA GLU A 50 -14.83 17.65 -8.21
C GLU A 50 -13.79 16.82 -8.96
N ALA A 51 -13.12 17.39 -9.97
CA ALA A 51 -12.05 16.74 -10.71
C ALA A 51 -10.88 16.35 -9.77
N ARG A 52 -10.49 17.23 -8.85
CA ARG A 52 -9.46 16.95 -7.85
C ARG A 52 -9.86 15.81 -6.91
N ARG A 53 -11.12 15.77 -6.45
CA ARG A 53 -11.62 14.66 -5.61
C ARG A 53 -11.60 13.33 -6.35
N ARG A 54 -12.09 13.29 -7.60
CA ARG A 54 -12.09 12.07 -8.42
C ARG A 54 -10.67 11.58 -8.68
N ALA A 55 -9.73 12.50 -8.99
CA ALA A 55 -8.32 12.15 -9.18
C ALA A 55 -7.67 11.61 -7.90
N GLU A 56 -7.97 12.18 -6.73
CA GLU A 56 -7.46 11.68 -5.45
C GLU A 56 -8.04 10.29 -5.12
N GLU A 57 -9.34 10.09 -5.32
CA GLU A 57 -10.01 8.81 -5.10
C GLU A 57 -9.44 7.71 -6.01
N GLU A 58 -9.22 8.02 -7.29
CA GLU A 58 -8.61 7.09 -8.23
C GLU A 58 -7.17 6.72 -7.82
N ARG A 59 -6.37 7.71 -7.38
CA ARG A 59 -5.01 7.44 -6.88
C ARG A 59 -5.04 6.55 -5.63
N ARG A 60 -5.97 6.80 -4.68
CA ARG A 60 -6.14 5.96 -3.49
C ARG A 60 -6.55 4.53 -3.87
N ARG A 61 -7.46 4.38 -4.84
CA ARG A 61 -7.91 3.07 -5.32
C ARG A 61 -6.76 2.27 -5.96
N ARG A 62 -5.97 2.91 -6.82
CA ARG A 62 -4.78 2.28 -7.43
C ARG A 62 -3.74 1.87 -6.39
N ALA A 63 -3.43 2.75 -5.43
CA ALA A 63 -2.50 2.45 -4.35
C ALA A 63 -2.99 1.29 -3.45
N ALA A 64 -4.29 1.24 -3.15
CA ALA A 64 -4.88 0.14 -2.38
C ALA A 64 -4.83 -1.19 -3.15
N GLU A 65 -5.06 -1.17 -4.46
CA GLU A 65 -4.98 -2.36 -5.30
C GLU A 65 -3.54 -2.87 -5.42
N GLU A 66 -2.57 -1.97 -5.63
CA GLU A 66 -1.14 -2.33 -5.64
C GLU A 66 -0.69 -2.89 -4.29
N ALA A 67 -1.08 -2.27 -3.18
CA ALA A 67 -0.78 -2.79 -1.84
C ALA A 67 -1.38 -4.17 -1.61
N ARG A 68 -2.60 -4.43 -2.12
CA ARG A 68 -3.23 -5.75 -2.03
C ARG A 68 -2.47 -6.79 -2.86
N ARG A 69 -2.10 -6.46 -4.09
CA ARG A 69 -1.31 -7.34 -4.97
C ARG A 69 0.04 -7.67 -4.35
N GLN A 70 0.73 -6.69 -3.77
CA GLN A 70 2.02 -6.93 -3.10
C GLN A 70 1.89 -7.87 -1.89
N ARG A 71 0.83 -7.72 -1.08
CA ARG A 71 0.57 -8.64 0.05
C ARG A 71 0.28 -10.06 -0.43
N GLU A 72 -0.56 -10.21 -1.44
CA GLU A 72 -0.89 -11.51 -2.02
C GLU A 72 0.33 -12.19 -2.65
N GLU A 73 1.19 -11.43 -3.34
CA GLU A 73 2.42 -11.96 -3.91
C GLU A 73 3.44 -12.33 -2.82
N ALA A 74 3.56 -11.54 -1.76
CA ALA A 74 4.40 -11.87 -0.61
C ALA A 74 3.94 -13.17 0.06
N GLU A 75 2.64 -13.32 0.31
CA GLU A 75 2.06 -14.54 0.89
C GLU A 75 2.27 -15.76 -0.02
N ARG A 76 2.09 -15.61 -1.34
CA ARG A 76 2.39 -16.69 -2.30
C ARG A 76 3.87 -17.06 -2.30
N ARG A 77 4.79 -16.10 -2.17
CA ARG A 77 6.23 -16.37 -2.08
C ARG A 77 6.59 -17.08 -0.78
N GLU A 78 6.02 -16.67 0.36
CA GLU A 78 6.21 -17.33 1.66
C GLU A 78 5.67 -18.76 1.64
N GLN A 79 4.47 -18.98 1.10
CA GLN A 79 3.90 -20.32 0.94
C GLN A 79 4.76 -21.19 0.01
N GLN A 80 5.22 -20.67 -1.12
CA GLN A 80 6.11 -21.42 -2.02
C GLN A 80 7.44 -21.77 -1.36
N GLN A 81 8.01 -20.87 -0.55
CA GLN A 81 9.23 -21.15 0.21
C GLN A 81 8.98 -22.23 1.27
N ALA A 82 7.92 -22.11 2.07
CA ALA A 82 7.56 -23.10 3.09
C ALA A 82 7.32 -24.50 2.51
N THR A 83 6.67 -24.58 1.35
CA THR A 83 6.43 -25.88 0.68
C THR A 83 7.75 -26.50 0.21
N ARG A 84 8.66 -25.71 -0.39
CA ARG A 84 9.99 -26.18 -0.82
C ARG A 84 10.87 -26.65 0.34
N THR A 85 10.81 -26.01 1.51
CA THR A 85 11.55 -26.47 2.69
C THR A 85 10.98 -27.77 3.24
N THR A 86 9.66 -27.93 3.23
CA THR A 86 9.02 -29.16 3.73
C THR A 86 9.39 -30.37 2.88
N ASP A 87 9.34 -30.27 1.55
CA ASP A 87 9.71 -31.36 0.64
C ASP A 87 11.19 -31.78 0.80
N ARG A 88 12.08 -30.82 1.05
CA ARG A 88 13.51 -31.10 1.28
C ARG A 88 13.76 -31.92 2.54
N CYS A 89 12.92 -31.81 3.57
CA CYS A 89 13.08 -32.55 4.81
C CYS A 89 12.24 -33.83 4.89
N ALA A 90 11.50 -34.19 3.83
CA ALA A 90 10.56 -35.33 3.84
C ALA A 90 11.23 -36.70 4.12
N HIS A 91 12.53 -36.82 3.87
CA HIS A 91 13.30 -38.05 4.07
C HIS A 91 13.89 -38.18 5.50
N VAL A 92 13.64 -37.20 6.39
CA VAL A 92 14.13 -37.17 7.77
C VAL A 92 13.00 -37.48 8.73
N TYR A 93 13.25 -38.37 9.70
CA TYR A 93 12.32 -38.71 10.77
C TYR A 93 13.09 -39.02 12.06
N VAL A 94 12.43 -38.87 13.21
CA VAL A 94 13.03 -39.15 14.53
C VAL A 94 13.39 -40.64 14.64
N GLY A 95 14.58 -40.94 15.15
CA GLY A 95 15.14 -42.29 15.21
C GLY A 95 15.78 -42.76 13.90
N LYS A 96 15.80 -41.95 12.83
CA LYS A 96 16.57 -42.26 11.62
C LYS A 96 18.06 -42.25 11.95
N TYR A 97 18.76 -43.28 11.47
CA TYR A 97 20.20 -43.38 11.54
C TYR A 97 20.81 -42.97 10.19
N PHE A 98 21.86 -42.16 10.22
CA PHE A 98 22.60 -41.76 9.03
C PHE A 98 24.10 -41.66 9.33
N ARG A 99 24.91 -41.70 8.27
CA ARG A 99 26.37 -41.62 8.38
C ARG A 99 26.85 -40.39 7.65
N LEU A 100 27.62 -39.54 8.32
CA LEU A 100 28.33 -38.44 7.67
C LEU A 100 29.81 -38.76 7.61
N ARG A 101 30.43 -38.34 6.52
CA ARG A 101 31.86 -38.50 6.32
C ARG A 101 32.59 -37.59 7.30
N THR A 102 33.44 -38.17 8.15
CA THR A 102 34.24 -37.38 9.09
C THR A 102 35.41 -36.76 8.33
N SER A 103 35.67 -35.47 8.57
CA SER A 103 36.88 -34.81 8.10
C SER A 103 37.95 -34.84 9.20
N GLY A 104 39.21 -35.05 8.84
CA GLY A 104 40.35 -35.07 9.78
C GLY A 104 40.99 -36.44 9.98
N LEU A 105 41.79 -36.58 11.05
CA LEU A 105 42.62 -37.77 11.32
C LEU A 105 41.81 -39.08 11.37
N ALA A 106 40.55 -39.04 11.82
CA ALA A 106 39.66 -40.21 11.86
C ALA A 106 39.41 -40.83 10.47
N ALA A 107 39.41 -40.01 9.40
CA ALA A 107 39.28 -40.51 8.03
C ALA A 107 40.50 -41.31 7.55
N ILE A 108 41.68 -41.07 8.14
CA ILE A 108 42.94 -41.70 7.78
C ILE A 108 43.06 -43.12 8.38
N PHE A 109 42.42 -43.36 9.54
CA PHE A 109 42.41 -44.66 10.23
C PHE A 109 41.26 -45.60 9.83
N GLY A 110 40.57 -45.32 8.71
CA GLY A 110 39.52 -46.20 8.18
C GLY A 110 38.13 -46.01 8.80
N THR A 111 37.98 -45.16 9.82
CA THR A 111 36.69 -44.76 10.42
C THR A 111 36.21 -43.42 9.83
N GLY A 112 36.23 -43.34 8.50
CA GLY A 112 35.87 -42.13 7.74
C GLY A 112 34.40 -41.73 7.80
N TYR A 113 33.59 -42.37 8.64
CA TYR A 113 32.19 -42.06 8.85
C TYR A 113 31.88 -42.03 10.34
N ALA A 114 31.12 -41.03 10.76
CA ALA A 114 30.49 -40.99 12.07
C ALA A 114 29.02 -41.33 11.89
N GLU A 115 28.50 -42.12 12.83
CA GLU A 115 27.10 -42.51 12.86
C GLU A 115 26.30 -41.56 13.74
N TYR A 116 25.13 -41.19 13.24
CA TYR A 116 24.26 -40.21 13.87
C TYR A 116 22.83 -40.70 13.94
N GLU A 117 22.13 -40.34 15.01
CA GLU A 117 20.71 -40.62 15.22
C GLU A 117 19.94 -39.30 15.30
N VAL A 118 18.84 -39.19 14.55
CA VAL A 118 17.96 -38.02 14.60
C VAL A 118 17.14 -38.03 15.88
N LEU A 119 17.26 -37.00 16.72
CA LEU A 119 16.45 -36.83 17.92
C LEU A 119 15.19 -35.98 17.66
N GLY A 120 15.27 -35.05 16.71
CA GLY A 120 14.20 -34.11 16.40
C GLY A 120 14.48 -33.34 15.11
N PHE A 121 13.44 -32.81 14.48
CA PHE A 121 13.59 -31.93 13.32
C PHE A 121 12.45 -30.91 13.25
N SER A 122 12.73 -29.79 12.57
CA SER A 122 11.75 -28.75 12.26
C SER A 122 11.64 -28.59 10.75
N SER A 123 10.47 -28.91 10.20
CA SER A 123 10.18 -28.74 8.77
C SER A 123 10.10 -27.26 8.36
N SER A 124 9.75 -26.37 9.28
CA SER A 124 9.66 -24.92 9.01
C SER A 124 11.03 -24.26 8.86
N THR A 125 12.01 -24.67 9.67
CA THR A 125 13.37 -24.12 9.64
C THR A 125 14.38 -24.98 8.88
N GLY A 126 14.00 -26.22 8.54
CA GLY A 126 14.85 -27.20 7.88
C GLY A 126 16.03 -27.68 8.72
N ARG A 127 15.95 -27.54 10.05
CA ARG A 127 16.99 -27.99 10.99
C ARG A 127 16.65 -29.31 11.63
N VAL A 128 17.69 -30.14 11.81
CA VAL A 128 17.62 -31.47 12.38
C VAL A 128 18.60 -31.54 13.54
N THR A 129 18.11 -31.95 14.70
CA THR A 129 18.94 -32.24 15.87
C THR A 129 19.36 -33.70 15.81
N ALA A 130 20.65 -33.94 15.70
CA ALA A 130 21.22 -35.28 15.62
C ALA A 130 22.22 -35.54 16.74
N ARG A 131 22.28 -36.78 17.22
CA ARG A 131 23.22 -37.26 18.22
C ARG A 131 24.29 -38.11 17.56
N ASN A 132 25.55 -37.80 17.80
CA ASN A 132 26.68 -38.65 17.44
C ASN A 132 26.67 -39.90 18.32
N LEU A 133 26.61 -41.10 17.72
CA LEU A 133 26.58 -42.35 18.47
C LEU A 133 27.94 -42.71 19.08
N SER A 134 29.04 -42.25 18.49
CA SER A 134 30.39 -42.50 19.00
C SER A 134 30.75 -41.57 20.17
N SER A 135 30.39 -40.29 20.10
CA SER A 135 30.76 -39.30 21.11
C SER A 135 29.63 -38.91 22.06
N GLY A 136 28.38 -39.27 21.77
CA GLY A 136 27.19 -38.87 22.53
C GLY A 136 26.77 -37.41 22.33
N ASN A 137 27.56 -36.60 21.63
CA ASN A 137 27.29 -35.17 21.46
C ASN A 137 26.12 -34.92 20.51
N THR A 138 25.34 -33.89 20.81
CA THR A 138 24.23 -33.42 19.98
C THR A 138 24.65 -32.18 19.18
N PHE A 139 24.19 -32.07 17.95
CA PHE A 139 24.39 -30.91 17.09
C PHE A 139 23.19 -30.71 16.16
N GLU A 140 23.11 -29.51 15.59
CA GLU A 140 22.11 -29.18 14.57
C GLU A 140 22.73 -29.25 13.19
N ILE A 141 22.03 -29.90 12.26
CA ILE A 141 22.39 -29.98 10.84
C ILE A 141 21.19 -29.65 9.97
N HIS A 142 21.41 -29.19 8.74
CA HIS A 142 20.32 -28.98 7.79
C HIS A 142 19.82 -30.31 7.23
N CYS A 143 18.51 -30.43 7.04
CA CYS A 143 17.91 -31.65 6.50
C CYS A 143 18.43 -31.99 5.10
N GLY A 144 18.89 -31.00 4.32
CA GLY A 144 19.49 -31.22 3.00
C GLY A 144 20.86 -31.89 3.00
N ASP A 145 21.54 -31.95 4.15
CA ASP A 145 22.85 -32.59 4.30
C ASP A 145 22.73 -34.05 4.77
N ILE A 146 21.51 -34.51 5.05
CA ILE A 146 21.23 -35.88 5.46
C ILE A 146 20.90 -36.70 4.21
N PRO A 147 21.58 -37.83 3.97
CA PRO A 147 21.29 -38.72 2.85
C PRO A 147 19.99 -39.54 3.05
#